data_AF-A0A895AEJ9-F1
#
_entry.id   AF-A0A895AEJ9-F1
#
_cell.length_a   1.000
_cell.length_b   1.000
_cell.length_c   1.000
_cell.angle_alpha   90.00
_cell.angle_beta   90.00
_cell.angle_gamma   90.00
#
_symmetry.space_group_name_H-M   'P 1'
#
loop_
_entity.id
_entity.type
_entity.pdbx_description
1 polymer ?
#
loop_
_entity_poly.entity_id
_entity_poly.type
_entity_poly.pdbx_seq_one_letter_code
_entity_poly.pdbx_strand_id
1 'polypeptide(L)'
;MSLSIPRDPSHYQLTIHAKQRRRERDIPLDAIAATIEEGEVRRTHKSGSRLFVGDVAGRDEPLGVVADVTDGDIQTVCWRTS
;
A
#
# COMPACT_ATOMS: atom_id res chain seq x y z
N MET A 1 -9.60 7.85 19.81
CA MET A 1 -8.14 7.91 19.58
C MET A 1 -7.90 7.92 18.07
N SER A 2 -7.20 8.93 17.56
CA SER A 2 -6.68 8.92 16.19
C SER A 2 -5.50 7.94 16.13
N LEU A 3 -5.66 6.82 15.42
CA LEU A 3 -4.53 5.96 15.07
C LEU A 3 -3.58 6.79 14.19
N SER A 4 -2.37 7.05 14.70
CA SER A 4 -1.29 7.61 13.87
C SER A 4 -0.95 6.58 12.80
N ILE A 5 -0.89 7.00 11.54
CA ILE A 5 -0.64 6.12 10.41
C ILE A 5 0.84 6.28 10.05
N PRO A 6 1.71 5.28 10.30
CA PRO A 6 3.12 5.38 9.94
C PRO A 6 3.28 5.62 8.44
N ARG A 7 4.16 6.55 8.08
CA ARG A 7 4.48 6.89 6.68
C ARG A 7 5.85 6.39 6.25
N ASP A 8 6.67 5.94 7.19
CA ASP A 8 7.94 5.28 6.88
C ASP A 8 7.66 3.83 6.40
N PRO A 9 8.04 3.47 5.17
CA PRO A 9 7.85 2.13 4.62
C PRO A 9 8.50 1.01 5.44
N SER A 10 9.53 1.32 6.24
CA SER A 10 10.22 0.34 7.09
C SER A 10 9.32 -0.24 8.19
N HIS A 11 8.23 0.45 8.53
CA HIS A 11 7.21 -0.04 9.45
C HIS A 11 6.37 -1.19 8.87
N TYR A 12 6.46 -1.43 7.56
CA TYR A 12 5.57 -2.33 6.86
C TYR A 12 6.30 -3.52 6.25
N GLN A 13 5.63 -4.68 6.24
CA GLN A 13 6.14 -5.90 5.65
C GLN A 13 5.13 -6.53 4.70
N LEU A 14 5.63 -7.08 3.59
CA LEU A 14 4.78 -7.80 2.65
C LEU A 14 4.41 -9.18 3.19
N THR A 15 3.12 -9.44 3.30
CA THR A 15 2.58 -10.79 3.48
C THR A 15 2.89 -11.68 2.27
N ILE A 16 2.75 -13.00 2.41
CA ILE A 16 2.90 -13.95 1.30
C ILE A 16 1.94 -13.60 0.15
N HIS A 17 0.69 -13.24 0.48
CA HIS A 17 -0.30 -12.81 -0.50
C HIS A 17 0.15 -11.56 -1.27
N ALA A 18 0.60 -10.52 -0.56
CA ALA A 18 1.07 -9.29 -1.19
C ALA A 18 2.34 -9.51 -2.04
N LYS A 19 3.26 -10.38 -1.59
CA LYS A 19 4.44 -10.80 -2.39
C LYS A 19 4.03 -11.45 -3.70
N GLN A 20 3.03 -12.32 -3.68
CA GLN A 20 2.51 -12.95 -4.90
C GLN A 20 1.84 -11.91 -5.82
N ARG A 21 0.96 -11.06 -5.28
CA ARG A 21 0.25 -10.02 -6.04
C ARG A 21 1.19 -9.03 -6.71
N ARG A 22 2.24 -8.58 -6.02
CA ARG A 22 3.20 -7.64 -6.63
C ARG A 22 3.92 -8.28 -7.81
N ARG A 23 4.26 -9.57 -7.74
CA ARG A 23 4.97 -10.30 -8.80
C ARG A 23 4.06 -10.51 -10.02
N GLU A 24 2.83 -10.95 -9.79
CA GLU A 24 1.83 -11.15 -10.86
C GLU A 24 1.52 -9.86 -11.64
N ARG A 25 1.62 -8.71 -10.97
CA ARG A 25 1.22 -7.39 -11.50
C ARG A 25 2.38 -6.48 -11.88
N ASP A 26 3.60 -7.01 -11.78
CA ASP A 26 4.84 -6.27 -12.01
C ASP A 26 4.90 -4.93 -11.26
N ILE A 27 4.56 -4.98 -9.96
CA ILE A 27 4.60 -3.82 -9.06
C ILE A 27 5.99 -3.77 -8.40
N PRO A 28 6.84 -2.79 -8.70
CA PRO A 28 8.16 -2.68 -8.08
C PRO A 28 8.06 -2.34 -6.59
N LEU A 29 9.02 -2.80 -5.79
CA LEU A 29 9.04 -2.54 -4.35
C LEU A 29 9.16 -1.05 -4.05
N ASP A 30 9.96 -0.33 -4.84
CA ASP A 30 10.18 1.11 -4.68
C ASP A 30 8.89 1.90 -4.88
N ALA A 31 8.01 1.46 -5.80
CA ALA A 31 6.69 2.08 -5.96
C ALA A 31 5.78 1.83 -4.75
N ILE A 32 5.84 0.65 -4.12
CA ILE A 32 5.09 0.37 -2.89
C ILE A 32 5.59 1.28 -1.76
N ALA A 33 6.91 1.41 -1.60
CA ALA A 33 7.52 2.28 -0.60
C ALA A 33 7.12 3.74 -0.82
N ALA A 34 7.29 4.27 -2.03
CA ALA A 34 6.87 5.63 -2.38
C ALA A 34 5.38 5.86 -2.15
N THR A 35 4.53 4.86 -2.46
CA THR A 35 3.08 4.96 -2.22
C THR A 35 2.75 5.04 -0.72
N ILE A 36 3.49 4.33 0.14
CA ILE A 36 3.31 4.42 1.59
C ILE A 36 3.77 5.79 2.12
N GLU A 37 4.87 6.31 1.59
CA GLU A 37 5.50 7.56 2.04
C GLU A 37 4.76 8.81 1.57
N GLU A 38 4.33 8.85 0.32
CA GLU A 38 3.82 10.04 -0.36
C GLU A 38 2.33 9.92 -0.75
N GLY A 39 1.82 8.71 -0.93
CA GLY A 39 0.46 8.48 -1.43
C GLY A 39 -0.66 8.95 -0.50
N GLU A 40 -1.82 9.26 -1.05
CA GLU A 40 -3.03 9.61 -0.32
C GLU A 40 -3.49 8.44 0.57
N VAL A 41 -3.85 8.72 1.83
CA VAL A 41 -4.32 7.70 2.77
C VAL A 41 -5.84 7.69 2.84
N ARG A 42 -6.43 6.55 2.45
CA ARG A 42 -7.87 6.30 2.48
C ARG A 42 -8.24 5.27 3.55
N ARG A 43 -9.46 5.41 4.08
CA ARG A 43 -10.04 4.43 5.00
C ARG A 43 -10.48 3.20 4.22
N THR A 44 -10.33 2.03 4.85
CA THR A 44 -10.93 0.78 4.37
C THR A 44 -12.08 0.39 5.29
N HIS A 45 -12.78 -0.70 4.98
CA HIS A 45 -13.84 -1.24 5.82
C HIS A 45 -13.31 -1.84 7.14
N LYS A 46 -12.03 -2.21 7.22
CA LYS A 46 -11.39 -2.75 8.44
C LYS A 46 -10.76 -1.61 9.24
N SER A 47 -11.08 -1.53 10.54
CA SER A 47 -10.68 -0.42 11.42
C SER A 47 -9.17 -0.17 11.48
N GLY A 48 -8.38 -1.25 11.47
CA GLY A 48 -6.91 -1.25 11.45
C GLY A 48 -6.26 -1.11 10.07
N SER A 49 -7.00 -1.26 8.98
CA SER A 49 -6.41 -1.20 7.63
C SER A 49 -6.58 0.15 6.97
N ARG A 50 -5.54 0.56 6.25
CA ARG A 50 -5.50 1.76 5.42
C ARG A 50 -5.09 1.42 4.02
N LEU A 51 -5.61 2.21 3.09
CA LEU A 51 -5.28 2.12 1.68
C LEU A 51 -4.46 3.35 1.32
N PHE A 52 -3.21 3.13 0.97
CA PHE A 52 -2.34 4.13 0.40
C PHE A 52 -2.54 4.14 -1.12
N VAL A 53 -2.73 5.31 -1.71
CA VAL A 53 -2.91 5.47 -3.16
C VAL A 53 -1.90 6.46 -3.68
N GLY A 54 -1.02 6.03 -4.58
CA GLY A 54 0.05 6.87 -5.13
C GLY A 54 0.16 6.71 -6.64
N ASP A 55 0.47 7.79 -7.33
CA ASP A 55 0.78 7.75 -8.75
C ASP A 55 2.16 7.11 -8.95
N VAL A 56 2.33 6.38 -10.05
CA VAL A 56 3.60 5.72 -10.39
C VAL A 56 4.07 6.23 -11.74
N ALA A 57 5.30 6.72 -11.80
CA ALA A 57 5.89 7.26 -13.02
C ALA A 57 5.82 6.23 -14.17
N GLY A 58 5.32 6.67 -15.32
CA GLY A 58 5.20 5.83 -16.52
C GLY A 58 3.97 4.90 -16.50
N ARG A 59 3.03 5.08 -15.57
CA ARG A 59 1.77 4.33 -15.54
C ARG A 59 0.58 5.27 -15.29
N ASP A 60 -0.50 5.07 -16.06
CA ASP A 60 -1.73 5.86 -15.92
C ASP A 60 -2.59 5.43 -14.72
N GLU A 61 -2.44 4.18 -14.28
CA GLU A 61 -3.19 3.61 -13.16
C GLU A 61 -2.41 3.84 -11.84
N PRO A 62 -3.01 4.50 -10.82
CA PRO A 62 -2.35 4.66 -9.54
C PRO A 62 -2.20 3.32 -8.80
N LEU A 63 -1.15 3.23 -7.99
CA LEU A 63 -0.90 2.07 -7.13
C LEU A 63 -1.70 2.19 -5.84
N GLY A 64 -2.45 1.15 -5.50
CA GLY A 64 -3.09 0.93 -4.22
C GLY A 64 -2.31 -0.06 -3.36
N VAL A 65 -1.97 0.32 -2.14
CA VAL A 65 -1.34 -0.54 -1.12
C VAL A 65 -2.25 -0.61 0.09
N VAL A 66 -2.78 -1.80 0.39
CA VAL A 66 -3.58 -2.02 1.60
C VAL A 66 -2.67 -2.57 2.69
N ALA A 67 -2.51 -1.82 3.77
CA ALA A 67 -1.75 -2.25 4.93
C ALA A 67 -2.58 -2.17 6.20
N ASP A 68 -2.37 -3.10 7.11
CA ASP A 68 -2.83 -3.01 8.48
C ASP A 68 -1.81 -2.19 9.27
N VAL A 69 -2.24 -1.03 9.76
CA VAL A 69 -1.37 -0.04 10.41
C VAL A 69 -1.15 -0.36 11.88
N THR A 70 -1.75 -1.45 12.37
CA THR A 70 -1.58 -1.90 13.76
C THR A 70 -0.43 -2.88 13.92
N ASP A 71 -0.22 -3.77 12.94
CA ASP A 71 0.82 -4.79 12.93
C ASP A 71 1.89 -4.57 11.84
N GLY A 72 1.62 -3.66 10.88
CA GLY A 72 2.55 -3.36 9.78
C GLY A 72 2.38 -4.28 8.57
N ASP A 73 1.34 -5.12 8.51
CA ASP A 73 1.22 -6.08 7.43
C ASP A 73 0.61 -5.46 6.16
N ILE A 74 1.36 -5.47 5.06
CA ILE A 74 0.83 -5.17 3.73
C ILE A 74 0.05 -6.40 3.27
N GLN A 75 -1.28 -6.26 3.29
CA GLN A 75 -2.23 -7.33 3.00
C GLN A 75 -2.36 -7.55 1.49
N THR A 76 -2.39 -6.49 0.68
CA THR A 76 -2.47 -6.61 -0.78
C THR A 76 -1.98 -5.36 -1.50
N VAL A 77 -1.63 -5.52 -2.77
CA VAL A 77 -1.26 -4.42 -3.69
C VAL A 77 -1.99 -4.55 -5.01
N CYS A 78 -2.42 -3.44 -5.59
CA CYS A 78 -3.16 -3.41 -6.85
C CYS A 78 -2.94 -2.13 -7.64
N TRP A 79 -2.92 -2.25 -8.96
CA TRP A 79 -3.20 -1.09 -9.81
C TRP A 79 -4.69 -0.76 -9.69
N ARG A 80 -4.99 0.52 -9.54
CA ARG A 80 -6.35 1.02 -9.45
C ARG A 80 -6.78 1.47 -10.82
N THR A 81 -7.65 0.68 -11.46
CA THR A 81 -8.45 1.16 -12.57
C THR A 81 -9.42 2.22 -12.04
N SER A 82 -9.33 3.42 -12.60
CA SER A 82 -10.29 4.52 -12.43
C SER A 82 -11.73 4.10 -12.73
#